data_AF-A0A669EGE4-F1
#
_entry.id   AF-A0A669EGE4-F1
#
_cell.length_a   1.000
_cell.length_b   1.000
_cell.length_c   1.000
_cell.angle_alpha   90.00
_cell.angle_beta   90.00
_cell.angle_gamma   90.00
#
_symmetry.space_group_name_H-M   'P 1'
#
loop_
_entity.id
_entity.type
_entity.pdbx_description
1 polymer ?
#
loop_
_entity_poly.entity_id
_entity_poly.type
_entity_poly.pdbx_seq_one_letter_code
_entity_poly.pdbx_strand_id
1 'polypeptide(L)'
;MAEVLPEKLNSENKVYQVRIESVVNGWLVDYYFFLAVEFFKNEQYEDFCAIIDILDCKYNPLPSTDDIAMKFRVLQFISRINEGENLGVSFEMDVPSTPLESALMLLEKISQEFSIPQQEYEKVSTSLKDMVSISLELNSFIVLPFKDNFSLNEVGCFCFYIINICTCSAFTFLHTSTKAIKTVVSNYILFNE
;
A
#
# COMPACT_ATOMS: atom_id res chain seq x y z
N MET A 1 -41.37 45.20 6.01
CA MET A 1 -40.52 44.33 5.18
C MET A 1 -39.11 44.41 5.74
N ALA A 2 -38.61 43.32 6.34
CA ALA A 2 -37.22 43.27 6.78
C ALA A 2 -36.34 42.99 5.56
N GLU A 3 -35.43 43.90 5.28
CA GLU A 3 -34.40 43.79 4.24
C GLU A 3 -33.42 42.68 4.67
N VAL A 4 -33.46 41.53 3.99
CA VAL A 4 -32.54 40.43 4.25
C VAL A 4 -31.16 40.84 3.73
N LEU A 5 -30.24 41.08 4.66
CA LEU A 5 -28.85 41.51 4.43
C LEU A 5 -28.09 40.59 3.44
N PRO A 6 -27.31 41.16 2.49
CA PRO A 6 -26.61 40.42 1.43
C PRO A 6 -25.55 39.41 1.94
N GLU A 7 -25.08 39.54 3.18
CA GLU A 7 -24.11 38.62 3.77
C GLU A 7 -24.66 37.21 4.03
N LYS A 8 -25.95 37.08 4.38
CA LYS A 8 -26.57 35.76 4.62
C LYS A 8 -26.66 34.95 3.34
N LEU A 9 -27.07 35.58 2.24
CA LEU A 9 -27.17 34.92 0.93
C LEU A 9 -25.79 34.45 0.42
N ASN A 10 -24.74 35.24 0.68
CA ASN A 10 -23.37 34.87 0.30
C ASN A 10 -22.83 33.68 1.12
N SER A 11 -23.19 33.62 2.41
CA SER A 11 -22.80 32.50 3.28
C SER A 11 -23.52 31.20 2.92
N GLU A 12 -24.80 31.26 2.57
CA GLU A 12 -25.58 30.10 2.14
C GLU A 12 -25.05 29.56 0.80
N ASN A 13 -24.82 30.43 -0.19
CA ASN A 13 -24.26 30.03 -1.48
C ASN A 13 -22.90 29.33 -1.34
N LYS A 14 -22.05 29.80 -0.43
CA LYS A 14 -20.76 29.16 -0.13
C LYS A 14 -20.93 27.76 0.47
N VAL A 15 -21.89 27.60 1.40
CA VAL A 15 -22.20 26.28 1.99
C VAL A 15 -22.73 25.30 0.93
N TYR A 16 -23.61 25.77 0.04
CA TYR A 16 -24.11 24.95 -1.07
C TYR A 16 -22.99 24.54 -2.04
N GLN A 17 -22.07 25.44 -2.37
CA GLN A 17 -20.93 25.15 -3.24
C GLN A 17 -20.01 24.09 -2.61
N VAL A 18 -19.65 24.23 -1.33
CA VAL A 18 -18.84 23.25 -0.59
C VAL A 18 -19.54 21.87 -0.56
N ARG A 19 -20.87 21.85 -0.41
CA ARG A 19 -21.63 20.59 -0.43
C ARG A 19 -21.61 19.91 -1.81
N ILE A 20 -21.76 20.68 -2.89
CA ILE A 20 -21.71 20.14 -4.25
C ILE A 20 -20.30 19.61 -4.56
N GLU A 21 -19.27 20.39 -4.22
CA GLU A 21 -17.87 20.00 -4.38
C GLU A 21 -17.57 18.70 -3.61
N SER A 22 -18.09 18.56 -2.39
CA SER A 22 -17.97 17.33 -1.60
C SER A 22 -18.57 16.12 -2.32
N VAL A 23 -19.76 16.25 -2.92
CA VAL A 23 -20.39 15.14 -3.65
C VAL A 23 -19.57 14.75 -4.88
N VAL A 24 -19.10 15.74 -5.66
CA VAL A 24 -18.27 15.50 -6.85
C VAL A 24 -16.94 14.86 -6.48
N ASN A 25 -16.28 15.34 -5.43
CA ASN A 25 -15.04 14.76 -4.93
C ASN A 25 -15.25 13.31 -4.45
N GLY A 26 -16.39 13.01 -3.82
CA GLY A 26 -16.77 11.63 -3.48
C GLY A 26 -16.83 10.72 -4.70
N TRP A 27 -17.49 11.15 -5.78
CA TRP A 27 -17.54 10.38 -7.03
C TRP A 27 -16.17 10.21 -7.70
N LEU A 28 -15.30 11.21 -7.61
CA LEU A 28 -13.93 11.11 -8.11
C LEU A 28 -13.14 10.06 -7.30
N VAL A 29 -13.28 10.06 -5.98
CA VAL A 29 -12.67 9.03 -5.12
C VAL A 29 -13.18 7.65 -5.50
N ASP A 30 -14.48 7.46 -5.71
CA ASP A 30 -15.05 6.17 -6.12
C ASP A 30 -14.45 5.68 -7.44
N TYR A 31 -14.36 6.58 -8.42
CA TYR A 31 -13.81 6.28 -9.74
C TYR A 31 -12.33 5.92 -9.69
N TYR A 32 -11.51 6.73 -9.01
CA TYR A 32 -10.08 6.47 -8.91
C TYR A 32 -9.77 5.27 -8.02
N PHE A 33 -10.55 5.03 -6.96
CA PHE A 33 -10.45 3.80 -6.17
C PHE A 33 -10.65 2.56 -7.05
N PHE A 34 -11.71 2.56 -7.87
CA PHE A 34 -11.96 1.47 -8.82
C PHE A 34 -10.78 1.27 -9.78
N LEU A 35 -10.26 2.35 -10.38
CA LEU A 35 -9.11 2.26 -11.28
C LEU A 35 -7.85 1.72 -10.59
N ALA A 36 -7.54 2.22 -9.40
CA ALA A 36 -6.37 1.78 -8.63
C ALA A 36 -6.44 0.27 -8.36
N VAL A 37 -7.60 -0.22 -7.94
CA VAL A 37 -7.84 -1.65 -7.71
C VAL A 37 -7.66 -2.47 -9.00
N GLU A 38 -8.21 -2.01 -10.12
CA GLU A 38 -8.09 -2.70 -11.41
C GLU A 38 -6.65 -2.71 -11.94
N PHE A 39 -5.91 -1.61 -11.81
CA PHE A 39 -4.50 -1.57 -12.18
C PHE A 39 -3.66 -2.48 -11.29
N PHE A 40 -3.91 -2.48 -9.98
CA PHE A 40 -3.21 -3.36 -9.05
C PHE A 40 -3.46 -4.85 -9.38
N LYS A 41 -4.71 -5.23 -9.70
CA LYS A 41 -5.10 -6.56 -10.17
C LYS A 41 -4.36 -6.99 -11.44
N ASN A 42 -4.30 -6.09 -12.41
CA ASN A 42 -3.72 -6.35 -13.72
C ASN A 42 -2.18 -6.18 -13.73
N GLU A 43 -1.57 -6.06 -12.54
CA GLU A 43 -0.13 -5.88 -12.35
C GLU A 43 0.43 -4.59 -13.01
N GLN A 44 -0.43 -3.61 -13.27
CA GLN A 44 -0.06 -2.31 -13.83
C GLN A 44 0.35 -1.36 -12.70
N TYR A 45 1.47 -1.65 -12.02
CA TYR A 45 1.86 -0.94 -10.80
C TYR A 45 2.24 0.54 -11.05
N GLU A 46 2.76 0.87 -12.24
CA GLU A 46 3.06 2.26 -12.61
C GLU A 46 1.77 3.09 -12.72
N ASP A 47 0.76 2.56 -13.41
CA ASP A 47 -0.56 3.18 -13.53
C ASP A 47 -1.25 3.28 -12.17
N PHE A 48 -1.15 2.23 -11.35
CA PHE A 48 -1.63 2.23 -9.96
C PHE A 48 -1.00 3.38 -9.16
N CYS A 49 0.34 3.52 -9.16
CA CYS A 49 1.02 4.60 -8.45
C CYS A 49 0.58 5.99 -8.96
N ALA A 50 0.40 6.16 -10.27
CA ALA A 50 -0.11 7.41 -10.83
C ALA A 50 -1.52 7.76 -10.32
N ILE A 51 -2.39 6.77 -10.13
CA ILE A 51 -3.70 6.99 -9.51
C ILE A 51 -3.57 7.34 -8.02
N ILE A 52 -2.68 6.68 -7.28
CA ILE A 52 -2.41 7.02 -5.88
C ILE A 52 -1.92 8.47 -5.76
N ASP A 53 -1.00 8.92 -6.61
CA ASP A 53 -0.52 10.30 -6.62
C ASP A 53 -1.65 11.31 -6.89
N ILE A 54 -2.58 10.95 -7.78
CA ILE A 54 -3.80 11.76 -8.04
C ILE A 54 -4.68 11.80 -6.79
N LEU A 55 -4.83 10.69 -6.05
CA LEU A 55 -5.64 10.59 -4.83
C LEU A 55 -5.00 11.27 -3.61
N ASP A 56 -3.68 11.31 -3.55
CA ASP A 56 -2.91 12.03 -2.53
C ASP A 56 -2.95 13.55 -2.72
N CYS A 57 -3.36 14.03 -3.90
CA CYS A 57 -3.78 15.41 -4.06
C CYS A 57 -4.99 15.65 -3.16
N LYS A 58 -4.82 16.47 -2.12
CA LYS A 58 -5.80 16.68 -1.03
C LYS A 58 -7.20 17.06 -1.56
N TYR A 59 -8.07 16.06 -1.80
CA TYR A 59 -9.50 16.28 -2.04
C TYR A 59 -10.14 16.77 -0.76
N ASN A 60 -10.52 18.05 -0.73
CA ASN A 60 -11.23 18.65 0.38
C ASN A 60 -12.15 19.75 -0.18
N PRO A 61 -13.46 19.71 0.08
CA PRO A 61 -14.19 18.82 0.99
C PRO A 61 -14.41 17.41 0.42
N LEU A 62 -14.39 16.41 1.30
CA LEU A 62 -14.87 15.06 1.04
C LEU A 62 -16.12 14.76 1.89
N PRO A 63 -17.03 13.89 1.41
CA PRO A 63 -18.12 13.40 2.24
C PRO A 63 -17.55 12.68 3.46
N SER A 64 -18.06 13.01 4.66
CA SER A 64 -17.67 12.36 5.91
C SER A 64 -18.42 11.02 6.07
N THR A 65 -18.09 10.05 5.23
CA THR A 65 -18.71 8.72 5.21
C THR A 65 -17.67 7.64 5.49
N ASP A 66 -18.04 6.62 6.28
CA ASP A 66 -17.18 5.49 6.63
C ASP A 66 -16.66 4.74 5.38
N ASP A 67 -17.47 4.67 4.33
CA ASP A 67 -17.10 4.09 3.03
C ASP A 67 -15.89 4.76 2.37
N ILE A 68 -15.86 6.10 2.35
CA ILE A 68 -14.70 6.86 1.83
C ILE A 68 -13.46 6.63 2.69
N ALA A 69 -13.63 6.62 4.02
CA ALA A 69 -12.51 6.32 4.93
C ALA A 69 -11.96 4.90 4.69
N MET A 70 -12.84 3.92 4.50
CA MET A 70 -12.46 2.53 4.18
C MET A 70 -11.68 2.45 2.86
N LYS A 71 -12.12 3.17 1.82
CA LYS A 71 -11.42 3.21 0.53
C LYS A 71 -9.99 3.72 0.68
N PHE A 72 -9.79 4.84 1.37
CA PHE A 72 -8.43 5.34 1.63
C PHE A 72 -7.59 4.37 2.44
N ARG A 73 -8.18 3.68 3.43
CA ARG A 73 -7.48 2.66 4.22
C ARG A 73 -7.04 1.48 3.38
N VAL A 74 -7.89 1.01 2.48
CA VAL A 74 -7.56 -0.05 1.53
C VAL A 74 -6.44 0.39 0.59
N LEU A 75 -6.53 1.58 0.00
CA LEU A 75 -5.48 2.13 -0.87
C LEU A 75 -4.13 2.25 -0.14
N GLN A 76 -4.14 2.79 1.08
CA GLN A 76 -2.97 2.87 1.96
C GLN A 76 -2.34 1.50 2.24
N PHE A 77 -3.17 0.47 2.38
CA PHE A 77 -2.72 -0.90 2.62
C PHE A 77 -2.08 -1.51 1.38
N ILE A 78 -2.73 -1.41 0.22
CA ILE A 78 -2.17 -1.95 -1.03
C ILE A 78 -0.92 -1.17 -1.50
N SER A 79 -0.81 0.13 -1.22
CA SER A 79 0.42 0.89 -1.49
C SER A 79 1.61 0.39 -0.68
N ARG A 80 1.41 0.07 0.61
CA ARG A 80 2.45 -0.51 1.47
C ARG A 80 2.90 -1.89 0.97
N ILE A 81 1.96 -2.70 0.48
CA ILE A 81 2.27 -3.98 -0.15
C ILE A 81 3.03 -3.78 -1.47
N ASN A 82 2.65 -2.76 -2.26
CA ASN A 82 3.34 -2.44 -3.51
C ASN A 82 4.81 -2.10 -3.28
N GLU A 83 5.09 -1.35 -2.22
CA GLU A 83 6.44 -0.99 -1.77
C GLU A 83 7.14 -2.11 -0.97
N GLY A 84 6.56 -3.30 -0.86
CA GLY A 84 7.04 -4.39 0.00
C GLY A 84 8.51 -4.81 -0.21
N GLU A 85 9.03 -4.59 -1.42
CA GLU A 85 10.42 -4.91 -1.80
C GLU A 85 11.39 -3.76 -1.52
N ASN A 86 10.86 -2.54 -1.35
CA ASN A 86 11.64 -1.33 -1.18
C ASN A 86 11.90 -1.08 0.31
N LEU A 87 12.82 -1.84 0.89
CA LEU A 87 13.18 -1.75 2.32
C LEU A 87 13.70 -0.36 2.77
N GLY A 88 14.06 0.50 1.82
CA GLY A 88 14.44 1.90 2.09
C GLY A 88 13.25 2.86 2.26
N VAL A 89 12.03 2.42 1.95
CA VAL A 89 10.79 3.19 2.12
C VAL A 89 10.24 2.93 3.51
N SER A 90 9.86 3.99 4.22
CA SER A 90 9.17 3.88 5.50
C SER A 90 7.90 4.72 5.50
N PHE A 91 6.82 4.13 5.99
CA PHE A 91 5.50 4.75 6.07
C PHE A 91 5.18 5.30 7.47
N GLU A 92 5.91 4.84 8.48
CA GLU A 92 5.72 5.26 9.87
C GLU A 92 6.86 6.20 10.26
N MET A 93 6.54 7.35 10.87
CA MET A 93 7.58 8.31 11.27
C MET A 93 8.30 7.89 12.55
N ASP A 94 7.60 7.19 13.45
CA ASP A 94 8.06 6.95 14.82
C ASP A 94 8.70 5.58 15.01
N VAL A 95 8.33 4.60 14.19
CA VAL A 95 8.76 3.20 14.33
C VAL A 95 9.45 2.76 13.04
N PRO A 96 10.75 2.40 13.10
CA PRO A 96 11.43 1.78 11.97
C PRO A 96 10.68 0.50 11.60
N SER A 97 10.05 0.51 10.45
CA SER A 97 9.28 -0.61 9.92
C SER A 97 9.46 -0.67 8.42
N THR A 98 9.59 -1.88 7.92
CA THR A 98 9.51 -2.17 6.49
C THR A 98 8.10 -1.88 5.98
N PRO A 99 7.92 -1.66 4.67
CA PRO A 99 6.59 -1.48 4.09
C PRO A 99 5.60 -2.62 4.43
N LEU A 100 6.07 -3.87 4.46
CA LEU A 100 5.24 -5.03 4.80
C LEU A 100 4.86 -5.09 6.29
N GLU A 101 5.77 -4.72 7.20
CA GLU A 101 5.45 -4.59 8.62
C GLU A 101 4.43 -3.47 8.85
N SER A 102 4.58 -2.34 8.16
CA SER A 102 3.61 -1.25 8.18
C SER A 102 2.25 -1.68 7.61
N ALA A 103 2.22 -2.53 6.57
CA ALA A 103 0.99 -3.11 6.04
C ALA A 103 0.28 -3.98 7.09
N LEU A 104 1.03 -4.81 7.83
CA LEU A 104 0.52 -5.62 8.94
C LEU A 104 -0.11 -4.76 10.05
N MET A 105 0.57 -3.71 10.48
CA MET A 105 0.04 -2.77 11.47
C MET A 105 -1.23 -2.07 10.97
N LEU A 106 -1.27 -1.70 9.68
CA LEU A 106 -2.46 -1.09 9.10
C LEU A 106 -3.62 -2.08 8.98
N LEU A 107 -3.38 -3.35 8.62
CA LEU A 107 -4.42 -4.38 8.58
C LEU A 107 -5.09 -4.57 9.94
N GLU A 108 -4.30 -4.57 11.01
CA GLU A 108 -4.83 -4.63 12.38
C GLU A 108 -5.74 -3.42 12.67
N LYS A 109 -5.32 -2.21 12.31
CA LYS A 109 -6.16 -0.99 12.44
C LYS A 109 -7.45 -1.10 11.62
N ILE A 110 -7.38 -1.55 10.36
CA ILE A 110 -8.56 -1.73 9.51
C ILE A 110 -9.52 -2.76 10.12
N SER A 111 -9.00 -3.85 10.69
CA SER A 111 -9.82 -4.88 11.33
C SER A 111 -10.62 -4.33 12.51
N GLN A 112 -10.01 -3.43 13.29
CA GLN A 112 -10.63 -2.75 14.43
C GLN A 112 -11.61 -1.66 13.99
N GLU A 113 -11.29 -0.91 12.94
CA GLU A 113 -12.10 0.19 12.42
C GLU A 113 -13.36 -0.30 11.66
N PHE A 114 -13.26 -1.37 10.87
CA PHE A 114 -14.32 -1.80 9.94
C PHE A 114 -14.91 -3.19 10.22
N SER A 115 -14.57 -3.82 11.35
CA SER A 115 -15.12 -5.13 11.75
C SER A 115 -14.94 -6.23 10.68
N ILE A 116 -13.72 -6.39 10.16
CA ILE A 116 -13.39 -7.44 9.18
C ILE A 116 -13.64 -8.82 9.82
N PRO A 117 -14.25 -9.79 9.10
CA PRO A 117 -14.39 -11.17 9.59
C PRO A 117 -13.04 -11.79 9.98
N GLN A 118 -12.99 -12.42 11.15
CA GLN A 118 -11.76 -12.99 11.73
C GLN A 118 -11.04 -13.94 10.77
N GLN A 119 -11.79 -14.75 10.02
CA GLN A 119 -11.23 -15.71 9.06
C GLN A 119 -10.46 -15.02 7.91
N GLU A 120 -10.98 -13.90 7.41
CA GLU A 120 -10.32 -13.14 6.34
C GLU A 120 -9.10 -12.40 6.88
N TYR A 121 -9.22 -11.82 8.08
CA TYR A 121 -8.09 -11.21 8.77
C TYR A 121 -6.94 -12.20 8.97
N GLU A 122 -7.21 -13.39 9.52
CA GLU A 122 -6.19 -14.40 9.79
C GLU A 122 -5.50 -14.87 8.52
N LYS A 123 -6.25 -15.03 7.44
CA LYS A 123 -5.72 -15.42 6.14
C LYS A 123 -4.75 -14.38 5.58
N VAL A 124 -5.17 -13.12 5.53
CA VAL A 124 -4.33 -12.01 5.03
C VAL A 124 -3.14 -11.79 5.95
N SER A 125 -3.35 -11.80 7.27
CA SER A 125 -2.30 -11.63 8.28
C SER A 125 -1.22 -12.71 8.19
N THR A 126 -1.62 -13.97 8.03
CA THR A 126 -0.68 -15.09 7.86
C THR A 126 0.14 -14.92 6.58
N SER A 127 -0.52 -14.63 5.46
CA SER A 127 0.17 -14.39 4.19
C SER A 127 1.16 -13.22 4.27
N LEU A 128 0.83 -12.14 4.97
CA LEU A 128 1.74 -11.01 5.17
C LEU A 128 2.92 -11.36 6.09
N LYS A 129 2.69 -12.10 7.17
CA LYS A 129 3.77 -12.54 8.08
C LYS A 129 4.78 -13.44 7.38
N ASP A 130 4.29 -14.33 6.51
CA ASP A 130 5.16 -15.16 5.68
C ASP A 130 6.03 -14.28 4.75
N MET A 131 5.46 -13.20 4.17
CA MET A 131 6.27 -12.26 3.37
C MET A 131 7.32 -11.52 4.18
N VAL A 132 6.95 -11.01 5.35
CA VAL A 132 7.91 -10.30 6.20
C VAL A 132 9.07 -11.24 6.53
N SER A 133 8.78 -12.48 6.91
CA SER A 133 9.80 -13.49 7.22
C SER A 133 10.73 -13.75 6.02
N ILE A 134 10.16 -13.98 4.82
CA ILE A 134 10.95 -14.17 3.59
C ILE A 134 11.79 -12.94 3.27
N SER A 135 11.23 -11.73 3.38
CA SER A 135 11.95 -10.48 3.06
C SER A 135 13.15 -10.24 3.98
N LEU A 136 13.02 -10.57 5.27
CA LEU A 136 14.08 -10.44 6.27
C LEU A 136 15.17 -11.51 6.07
N GLU A 137 14.78 -12.74 5.75
CA GLU A 137 15.73 -13.82 5.44
C GLU A 137 16.59 -13.44 4.23
N LEU A 138 15.98 -12.97 3.14
CA LEU A 138 16.72 -12.55 1.94
C LEU A 138 17.67 -11.37 2.23
N ASN A 139 17.26 -10.41 3.07
CA ASN A 139 18.14 -9.31 3.47
C ASN A 139 19.33 -9.80 4.30
N SER A 140 19.14 -10.81 5.16
CA SER A 140 20.24 -11.43 5.92
C SER A 140 21.29 -12.09 5.03
N PHE A 141 20.88 -12.68 3.89
CA PHE A 141 21.79 -13.28 2.90
C PHE A 141 22.58 -12.24 2.10
N ILE A 142 22.00 -11.06 1.84
CA ILE A 142 22.68 -9.95 1.14
C ILE A 142 23.69 -9.26 2.07
N VAL A 143 23.42 -9.21 3.37
CA VAL A 143 24.22 -8.47 4.37
C VAL A 143 25.34 -9.29 5.02
N LEU A 144 25.52 -10.58 4.68
CA LEU A 144 26.70 -11.31 5.16
C LEU A 144 27.99 -10.60 4.67
N PRO A 145 28.80 -10.01 5.57
CA PRO A 145 30.05 -9.44 5.17
C PRO A 145 30.94 -10.59 4.74
N PHE A 146 31.50 -10.47 3.53
CA PHE A 146 32.61 -11.30 3.06
C PHE A 146 33.81 -11.03 3.98
N LYS A 147 33.80 -11.63 5.17
CA LYS A 147 34.81 -11.50 6.19
C LYS A 147 35.35 -12.91 6.41
N ASP A 148 36.29 -13.28 5.54
CA ASP A 148 37.64 -13.66 5.99
C ASP A 148 38.53 -13.98 4.79
N ASN A 149 39.79 -13.55 4.94
CA ASN A 149 40.88 -13.60 3.97
C ASN A 149 41.03 -14.98 3.31
N PHE A 150 40.62 -15.11 2.04
CA PHE A 150 41.10 -16.17 1.16
C PHE A 150 41.95 -15.59 0.05
N SER A 151 43.14 -16.15 -0.11
CA SER A 151 44.11 -15.77 -1.14
C SER A 151 43.45 -15.82 -2.52
N LEU A 152 43.39 -14.67 -3.17
CA LEU A 152 42.97 -14.46 -4.55
C LEU A 152 43.84 -15.31 -5.48
N ASN A 153 43.37 -16.49 -5.84
CA ASN A 153 43.53 -17.13 -7.14
C ASN A 153 42.58 -18.35 -7.16
N GLU A 154 41.71 -18.42 -8.17
CA GLU A 154 40.68 -19.44 -8.44
C GLU A 154 39.36 -19.40 -7.64
N VAL A 155 39.33 -19.09 -6.34
CA VAL A 155 38.06 -19.15 -5.54
C VAL A 155 37.14 -17.92 -5.73
N GLY A 156 37.70 -16.79 -6.16
CA GLY A 156 36.97 -15.51 -6.30
C GLY A 156 35.88 -15.50 -7.37
N CYS A 157 36.04 -16.27 -8.47
CA CYS A 157 35.02 -16.35 -9.51
C CYS A 157 33.80 -17.19 -9.08
N PHE A 158 34.01 -18.27 -8.32
CA PHE A 158 32.92 -19.13 -7.85
C PHE A 158 32.03 -18.42 -6.82
N CYS A 159 32.61 -17.68 -5.88
CA CYS A 159 31.83 -16.93 -4.90
C CYS A 159 31.06 -15.76 -5.52
N PHE A 160 31.65 -15.01 -6.47
CA PHE A 160 30.92 -13.96 -7.19
C PHE A 160 29.76 -14.51 -8.04
N TYR A 161 29.94 -15.70 -8.61
CA TYR A 161 28.92 -16.36 -9.43
C TYR A 161 27.78 -16.93 -8.56
N ILE A 162 28.09 -17.53 -7.41
CA ILE A 162 27.06 -17.98 -6.45
C ILE A 162 26.34 -16.80 -5.80
N ILE A 163 27.04 -15.72 -5.42
CA ILE A 163 26.37 -14.50 -4.92
C ILE A 163 25.46 -13.93 -6.00
N ASN A 164 25.91 -13.79 -7.26
CA ASN A 164 25.05 -13.29 -8.34
C ASN A 164 23.86 -14.20 -8.63
N ILE A 165 24.04 -15.53 -8.60
CA ILE A 165 22.94 -16.48 -8.79
C ILE A 165 21.98 -16.43 -7.60
N CYS A 166 22.48 -16.34 -6.37
CA CYS A 166 21.67 -16.22 -5.16
C CYS A 166 20.93 -14.89 -5.09
N THR A 167 21.53 -13.76 -5.47
CA THR A 167 20.85 -12.45 -5.54
C THR A 167 19.84 -12.41 -6.68
N CYS A 168 20.16 -13.01 -7.84
CA CYS A 168 19.22 -13.06 -8.97
C CYS A 168 18.04 -13.98 -8.68
N SER A 169 18.27 -15.15 -8.05
CA SER A 169 17.20 -16.06 -7.63
C SER A 169 16.39 -15.49 -6.46
N ALA A 170 17.02 -14.87 -5.46
CA ALA A 170 16.35 -14.15 -4.38
C ALA A 170 15.48 -12.99 -4.88
N PHE A 171 15.97 -12.19 -5.82
CA PHE A 171 15.22 -11.08 -6.39
C PHE A 171 14.05 -11.57 -7.24
N THR A 172 14.24 -12.61 -8.06
CA THR A 172 13.12 -13.23 -8.79
C THR A 172 12.12 -13.92 -7.87
N PHE A 173 12.57 -14.48 -6.74
CA PHE A 173 11.71 -15.13 -5.75
C PHE A 173 10.93 -14.10 -4.91
N LEU A 174 11.57 -12.99 -4.52
CA LEU A 174 10.90 -11.86 -3.87
C LEU A 174 9.86 -11.26 -4.82
N HIS A 175 10.23 -10.97 -6.07
CA HIS A 175 9.31 -10.52 -7.12
C HIS A 175 8.14 -11.49 -7.34
N THR A 176 8.40 -12.81 -7.35
CA THR A 176 7.36 -13.83 -7.50
C THR A 176 6.47 -13.96 -6.25
N SER A 177 7.03 -13.79 -5.05
CA SER A 177 6.30 -13.87 -3.78
C SER A 177 5.45 -12.62 -3.54
N THR A 178 5.99 -11.43 -3.83
CA THR A 178 5.24 -10.17 -3.85
C THR A 178 4.12 -10.25 -4.87
N LYS A 179 4.37 -10.78 -6.08
CA LYS A 179 3.34 -11.01 -7.12
C LYS A 179 2.26 -12.00 -6.66
N ALA A 180 2.64 -13.10 -6.02
CA ALA A 180 1.69 -14.08 -5.47
C ALA A 180 0.77 -13.44 -4.42
N ILE A 181 1.26 -12.44 -3.67
CA ILE A 181 0.51 -11.91 -2.53
C ILE A 181 -0.24 -10.63 -2.86
N LYS A 182 0.25 -9.84 -3.83
CA LYS A 182 -0.56 -8.87 -4.56
C LYS A 182 -1.80 -9.56 -5.17
N THR A 183 -1.65 -10.79 -5.68
CA THR A 183 -2.76 -11.62 -6.18
C THR A 183 -3.70 -12.08 -5.05
N VAL A 184 -3.19 -12.54 -3.91
CA VAL A 184 -4.00 -12.95 -2.75
C VAL A 184 -4.78 -11.77 -2.17
N VAL A 185 -4.14 -10.64 -1.95
CA VAL A 185 -4.77 -9.43 -1.36
C VAL A 185 -5.86 -8.88 -2.28
N SER A 186 -5.60 -8.84 -3.59
CA SER A 186 -6.59 -8.44 -4.59
C SER A 186 -7.85 -9.33 -4.55
N ASN A 187 -7.69 -10.64 -4.35
CA ASN A 187 -8.81 -11.59 -4.40
C ASN A 187 -9.63 -11.65 -3.11
N TYR A 188 -9.06 -11.29 -1.95
CA TYR A 188 -9.72 -11.49 -0.65
C TYR A 188 -10.16 -10.21 0.07
N ILE A 189 -9.50 -9.07 -0.14
CA ILE A 189 -9.86 -7.82 0.55
C ILE A 189 -10.88 -6.99 -0.23
N LEU A 190 -10.95 -7.16 -1.55
CA LEU A 190 -11.66 -6.22 -2.43
C LEU A 190 -13.05 -6.70 -2.88
N PHE A 191 -13.42 -7.96 -2.67
CA PHE A 191 -14.65 -8.55 -3.25
C PHE A 191 -15.35 -9.59 -2.35
N ASN A 192 -15.61 -9.24 -1.09
CA ASN A 192 -16.73 -9.83 -0.37
C ASN A 192 -17.89 -8.83 -0.34
N GLU A 193 -18.44 -8.52 -1.52
CA GLU A 193 -19.83 -8.04 -1.69
C GLU A 193 -20.68 -9.18 -2.26
#